data_AF-A0AA92K1J6-F1
#
_entry.id   AF-A0AA92K1J6-F1
#
_cell.length_a   1.000
_cell.length_b   1.000
_cell.length_c   1.000
_cell.angle_alpha   90.00
_cell.angle_beta   90.00
_cell.angle_gamma   90.00
#
_symmetry.space_group_name_H-M   'P 1'
#
loop_
_entity.id
_entity.type
_entity.pdbx_description
1 polymer ?
#
loop_
_entity_poly.entity_id
_entity_poly.type
_entity_poly.pdbx_seq_one_letter_code
_entity_poly.pdbx_strand_id
1 'polypeptide(L)'
;MASICAGIVASSGKREPCEIEFTQGVPVTLCVRSVRFGELSFTDDNLFAAMSACRRRLEQDGYLLLCNGARRNAYPSQMILEMGGGRKIYLLHAGKQTSREDLVDIFGAATIEQVCTVAEQRASYDAWIRSLG
;
A
#
# COMPACT_ATOMS: atom_id res chain seq x y z
N MET A 1 -20.31 -1.86 6.33
CA MET A 1 -18.85 -1.79 6.08
C MET A 1 -18.67 -1.43 4.62
N ALA A 2 -17.84 -0.44 4.30
CA ALA A 2 -17.56 -0.09 2.91
C ALA A 2 -16.44 -1.00 2.39
N SER A 3 -16.72 -1.76 1.34
CA SER A 3 -15.71 -2.53 0.61
C SER A 3 -15.09 -1.64 -0.47
N ILE A 4 -13.78 -1.80 -0.69
CA ILE A 4 -13.01 -1.07 -1.69
C ILE A 4 -12.59 -2.06 -2.76
N CYS A 5 -12.96 -1.78 -4.02
CA CYS A 5 -12.47 -2.56 -5.15
C CYS A 5 -11.08 -2.07 -5.54
N ALA A 6 -10.11 -2.99 -5.56
CA ALA A 6 -8.78 -2.78 -6.09
C ALA A 6 -8.46 -3.85 -7.15
N GLY A 7 -7.32 -3.70 -7.83
CA GLY A 7 -6.80 -4.74 -8.72
C GLY A 7 -5.57 -5.40 -8.12
N ILE A 8 -5.36 -6.67 -8.43
CA ILE A 8 -4.06 -7.34 -8.31
C ILE A 8 -3.59 -7.75 -9.70
N VAL A 9 -2.28 -7.79 -9.89
CA VAL A 9 -1.66 -8.14 -11.17
C VAL A 9 -0.57 -9.17 -10.97
N ALA A 10 -0.62 -10.24 -11.74
CA ALA A 10 0.42 -11.25 -11.79
C ALA A 10 1.65 -10.72 -12.55
N SER A 11 2.80 -11.31 -12.31
CA SER A 11 4.04 -11.11 -13.08
C SER A 11 3.86 -11.39 -14.59
N SER A 12 2.89 -12.23 -14.95
CA SER A 12 2.48 -12.47 -16.34
C SER A 12 1.68 -11.32 -16.98
N GLY A 13 1.34 -10.27 -16.22
CA GLY A 13 0.52 -9.14 -16.65
C GLY A 13 -0.98 -9.37 -16.53
N LYS A 14 -1.43 -10.60 -16.18
CA LYS A 14 -2.86 -10.88 -15.95
C LYS A 14 -3.36 -10.10 -14.74
N ARG A 15 -4.39 -9.29 -14.95
CA ARG A 15 -5.06 -8.50 -13.90
C ARG A 15 -6.34 -9.20 -13.46
N GLU A 16 -6.65 -9.09 -12.18
CA GLU A 16 -7.94 -9.50 -11.63
C GLU A 16 -8.35 -8.57 -10.49
N PRO A 17 -9.66 -8.39 -10.27
CA PRO A 17 -10.14 -7.57 -9.17
C PRO A 17 -9.95 -8.27 -7.83
N CYS A 18 -9.78 -7.46 -6.79
CA CYS A 18 -9.95 -7.88 -5.40
C CYS A 18 -10.81 -6.88 -4.64
N GLU A 19 -11.48 -7.37 -3.61
CA GLU A 19 -12.22 -6.56 -2.66
C GLU A 19 -11.40 -6.41 -1.40
N ILE A 20 -11.40 -5.22 -0.81
CA ILE A 20 -10.67 -4.91 0.40
C ILE A 20 -11.62 -4.32 1.43
N GLU A 21 -11.64 -4.92 2.61
CA GLU A 21 -12.32 -4.41 3.80
C GLU A 21 -11.31 -4.18 4.91
N PHE A 22 -11.59 -3.25 5.81
CA PHE A 22 -10.73 -3.01 6.95
C PHE A 22 -11.50 -2.43 8.13
N THR A 23 -10.99 -2.67 9.34
CA THR A 23 -11.51 -2.06 10.57
C THR A 23 -10.84 -0.72 10.85
N GLN A 24 -11.52 0.14 11.61
CA GLN A 24 -10.94 1.35 12.18
C GLN A 24 -10.57 1.10 13.64
N GLY A 25 -9.51 1.75 14.13
CA GLY A 25 -8.99 1.57 15.50
C GLY A 25 -7.75 0.69 15.57
N VAL A 26 -7.19 0.54 16.76
CA VAL A 26 -5.99 -0.29 17.00
C VAL A 26 -6.39 -1.52 17.81
N PRO A 27 -6.11 -2.75 17.34
CA PRO A 27 -5.42 -3.05 16.08
C PRO A 27 -6.35 -2.88 14.85
N VAL A 28 -5.73 -2.60 13.69
CA VAL A 28 -6.41 -2.59 12.39
C VAL A 28 -6.35 -3.99 11.80
N THR A 29 -7.48 -4.46 11.26
CA THR A 29 -7.53 -5.68 10.44
C THR A 29 -7.86 -5.30 9.00
N LEU A 30 -7.07 -5.79 8.05
CA LEU A 30 -7.27 -5.68 6.61
C LEU A 30 -7.64 -7.07 6.05
N CYS A 31 -8.80 -7.16 5.41
CA CYS A 31 -9.26 -8.35 4.72
C CYS A 31 -9.24 -8.10 3.20
N VAL A 32 -8.66 -9.02 2.44
CA VAL A 32 -8.60 -9.00 0.98
C VAL A 32 -9.23 -10.25 0.42
N ARG A 33 -10.20 -10.09 -0.48
CA ARG A 33 -10.88 -11.19 -1.17
C ARG A 33 -10.62 -11.15 -2.66
N SER A 34 -10.26 -12.29 -3.24
CA SER A 34 -10.12 -12.44 -4.69
C SER A 34 -10.39 -13.88 -5.11
N VAL A 35 -10.68 -14.10 -6.39
CA VAL A 35 -10.87 -15.45 -6.94
C VAL A 35 -9.61 -16.30 -6.77
N ARG A 36 -8.42 -15.71 -6.96
CA ARG A 36 -7.14 -16.43 -6.87
C ARG A 36 -6.75 -16.79 -5.45
N PHE A 37 -6.94 -15.88 -4.49
CA PHE A 37 -6.41 -16.04 -3.13
C PHE A 37 -7.47 -16.41 -2.10
N GLY A 38 -8.75 -16.49 -2.49
CA GLY A 38 -9.84 -16.62 -1.53
C GLY A 38 -9.90 -15.39 -0.62
N GLU A 39 -10.08 -15.61 0.68
CA GLU A 39 -10.05 -14.58 1.71
C GLU A 39 -8.70 -14.62 2.46
N LEU A 40 -8.02 -13.47 2.51
CA LEU A 40 -6.80 -13.28 3.31
C LEU A 40 -7.05 -12.17 4.33
N SER A 41 -6.60 -12.36 5.57
CA SER A 41 -6.77 -11.39 6.66
C SER A 41 -5.45 -11.11 7.37
N PHE A 42 -5.18 -9.83 7.64
CA PHE A 42 -3.94 -9.35 8.26
C PHE A 42 -4.27 -8.31 9.32
N THR A 43 -3.73 -8.47 10.52
CA THR A 43 -3.93 -7.57 11.65
C THR A 43 -2.60 -6.95 12.07
N ASP A 44 -2.59 -5.64 12.27
CA ASP A 44 -1.39 -4.89 12.65
C ASP A 44 -1.78 -3.58 13.37
N ASP A 45 -0.80 -2.81 13.85
CA ASP A 45 -1.01 -1.57 14.61
C ASP A 45 -1.55 -0.44 13.73
N ASN A 46 -1.29 -0.51 12.42
CA ASN A 46 -1.77 0.47 11.45
C ASN A 46 -2.04 -0.17 10.08
N LEU A 47 -2.82 0.53 9.26
CA LEU A 47 -3.27 0.01 7.97
C LEU A 47 -2.14 -0.20 6.96
N PHE A 48 -1.09 0.62 6.99
CA PHE A 48 0.06 0.46 6.09
C PHE A 48 0.84 -0.81 6.42
N ALA A 49 1.00 -1.14 7.70
CA ALA A 49 1.67 -2.35 8.15
C ALA A 49 0.85 -3.61 7.79
N ALA A 50 -0.46 -3.62 8.08
CA ALA A 50 -1.36 -4.70 7.67
C ALA A 50 -1.39 -4.89 6.14
N MET A 51 -1.45 -3.80 5.37
CA MET A 51 -1.35 -3.85 3.90
C MET A 51 0.01 -4.36 3.43
N SER A 52 1.09 -3.98 4.09
CA SER A 52 2.44 -4.48 3.75
C SER A 52 2.56 -5.98 3.99
N ALA A 53 1.94 -6.51 5.05
CA ALA A 53 1.86 -7.95 5.28
C ALA A 53 1.06 -8.66 4.18
N CYS A 54 -0.10 -8.11 3.80
CA CYS A 54 -0.88 -8.61 2.68
C CYS A 54 -0.08 -8.62 1.38
N ARG A 55 0.58 -7.51 1.04
CA ARG A 55 1.40 -7.39 -0.17
C ARG A 55 2.53 -8.41 -0.19
N ARG A 56 3.25 -8.62 0.92
CA ARG A 56 4.28 -9.68 1.01
C ARG A 56 3.72 -11.07 0.70
N ARG A 57 2.50 -11.37 1.16
CA ARG A 57 1.82 -12.64 0.83
C ARG A 57 1.53 -12.72 -0.67
N LEU A 58 1.02 -11.67 -1.30
CA LEU A 58 0.76 -11.64 -2.75
C LEU A 58 2.06 -11.78 -3.57
N GLU A 59 3.12 -11.10 -3.13
CA GLU A 59 4.44 -11.12 -3.79
C GLU A 59 5.07 -12.51 -3.82
N GLN A 60 4.82 -13.35 -2.81
CA GLN A 60 5.27 -14.76 -2.80
C GLN A 60 4.70 -15.59 -3.97
N ASP A 61 3.53 -15.21 -4.48
CA ASP A 61 2.90 -15.83 -5.67
C ASP A 61 3.20 -15.03 -6.96
N GLY A 62 4.04 -14.00 -6.89
CA GLY A 62 4.37 -13.14 -8.02
C GLY A 62 3.28 -12.12 -8.38
N TYR A 63 2.50 -11.66 -7.40
CA TYR A 63 1.45 -10.67 -7.60
C TYR A 63 1.77 -9.33 -6.93
N LEU A 64 1.31 -8.24 -7.54
CA LEU A 64 1.34 -6.88 -6.98
C LEU A 64 -0.07 -6.33 -6.82
N LEU A 65 -0.29 -5.52 -5.78
CA LEU A 65 -1.53 -4.79 -5.54
C LEU A 65 -1.51 -3.45 -6.30
N LEU A 66 -2.58 -3.13 -7.02
CA LEU A 66 -2.71 -1.94 -7.88
C LEU A 66 -3.33 -0.75 -7.12
N CYS A 67 -2.66 -0.28 -6.07
CA CYS A 67 -3.09 0.89 -5.30
C CYS A 67 -1.93 1.80 -4.88
N ASN A 68 -2.25 3.00 -4.39
CA ASN A 68 -1.28 3.99 -3.93
C ASN A 68 -0.37 3.44 -2.83
N GLY A 69 -0.89 2.59 -1.94
CA GLY A 69 -0.10 1.93 -0.90
C GLY A 69 1.00 1.01 -1.42
N ALA A 70 0.94 0.61 -2.68
CA ALA A 70 1.95 -0.20 -3.35
C ALA A 70 2.87 0.60 -4.28
N ARG A 71 2.68 1.92 -4.41
CA ARG A 71 3.49 2.74 -5.31
C ARG A 71 4.93 2.84 -4.85
N ARG A 72 5.86 2.79 -5.81
CA ARG A 72 7.30 2.99 -5.58
C ARG A 72 7.61 4.36 -4.97
N ASN A 73 6.87 5.37 -5.40
CA ASN A 73 7.02 6.74 -4.94
C ASN A 73 5.98 7.10 -3.85
N ALA A 74 5.56 6.16 -3.00
CA ALA A 74 4.66 6.46 -1.90
C ALA A 74 5.14 5.82 -0.60
N TYR A 75 5.13 6.59 0.49
CA TYR A 75 5.47 6.10 1.83
C TYR A 75 4.83 6.96 2.93
N PRO A 76 4.41 6.38 4.07
CA PRO A 76 3.85 7.16 5.17
C PRO A 76 4.97 7.80 6.01
N SER A 77 4.69 8.94 6.63
CA SER A 77 5.52 9.42 7.74
C SER A 77 5.09 8.78 9.05
N GLN A 78 5.99 8.70 10.03
CA GLN A 78 5.67 8.20 11.37
C GLN A 78 4.47 8.95 11.98
N MET A 79 4.43 10.28 11.83
CA MET A 79 3.32 11.12 12.29
C MET A 79 1.95 10.68 11.71
N ILE A 80 1.88 10.28 10.43
CA ILE A 80 0.63 9.81 9.82
C ILE A 80 0.23 8.42 10.30
N LEU A 81 1.20 7.56 10.59
CA LEU A 81 0.91 6.24 11.17
C LEU A 81 0.29 6.40 12.56
N GLU A 82 0.89 7.24 13.40
CA GLU A 82 0.45 7.47 14.78
C GLU A 82 -0.89 8.23 14.86
N MET A 83 -1.06 9.29 14.06
CA MET A 83 -2.26 10.15 14.15
C MET A 83 -3.42 9.72 13.23
N GLY A 84 -3.10 9.05 12.12
CA GLY A 84 -4.05 8.77 11.03
C GLY A 84 -4.30 7.28 10.77
N GLY A 85 -3.73 6.39 11.59
CA GLY A 85 -3.90 4.94 11.46
C GLY A 85 -3.40 4.35 10.14
N GLY A 86 -2.59 5.10 9.38
CA GLY A 86 -2.02 4.65 8.09
C GLY A 86 -2.97 4.67 6.89
N ARG A 87 -4.13 5.37 6.95
CA ARG A 87 -5.05 5.47 5.79
C ARG A 87 -4.57 6.40 4.68
N LYS A 88 -3.76 7.39 5.04
CA LYS A 88 -3.14 8.33 4.09
C LYS A 88 -1.67 8.02 3.93
N ILE A 89 -1.13 8.36 2.77
CA ILE A 89 0.27 8.15 2.40
C ILE A 89 0.74 9.32 1.54
N TYR A 90 2.01 9.71 1.64
CA TYR A 90 2.56 10.77 0.80
C TYR A 90 3.06 10.21 -0.52
N LEU A 91 2.83 10.93 -1.61
CA LEU A 91 3.62 10.78 -2.83
C LEU A 91 4.96 11.50 -2.65
N LEU A 92 6.04 10.79 -2.93
CA LEU A 92 7.41 11.26 -2.75
C LEU A 92 7.96 11.78 -4.08
N HIS A 93 8.67 12.90 -4.00
CA HIS A 93 9.37 13.52 -5.13
C HIS A 93 10.83 13.73 -4.75
N ALA A 94 11.75 13.35 -5.62
CA ALA A 94 13.19 13.42 -5.34
C ALA A 94 13.62 14.85 -5.01
N GLY A 95 14.41 15.02 -3.94
CA GLY A 95 14.91 16.33 -3.50
C GLY A 95 13.85 17.30 -2.98
N LYS A 96 12.57 16.88 -2.85
CA LYS A 96 11.48 17.72 -2.33
C LYS A 96 10.89 17.11 -1.07
N GLN A 97 10.77 17.92 -0.02
CA GLN A 97 10.00 17.56 1.17
C GLN A 97 8.52 17.43 0.84
N THR A 98 7.86 16.43 1.42
CA THR A 98 6.42 16.19 1.23
C THR A 98 5.58 17.26 1.92
N SER A 99 4.47 17.64 1.31
CA SER A 99 3.48 18.52 1.93
C SER A 99 2.09 17.87 1.97
N ARG A 100 1.10 18.57 2.55
CA ARG A 100 -0.29 18.09 2.58
C ARG A 100 -0.88 17.85 1.19
N GLU A 101 -0.38 18.54 0.16
CA GLU A 101 -0.82 18.37 -1.23
C GLU A 101 -0.44 17.00 -1.81
N ASP A 102 0.59 16.36 -1.24
CA ASP A 102 1.09 15.06 -1.66
C ASP A 102 0.32 13.90 -1.00
N LEU A 103 -0.64 14.20 -0.12
CA LEU A 103 -1.40 13.17 0.58
C LEU A 103 -2.46 12.53 -0.29
N VAL A 104 -2.37 11.22 -0.43
CA VAL A 104 -3.35 10.41 -1.16
C VAL A 104 -3.91 9.32 -0.26
N ASP A 105 -5.08 8.79 -0.65
CA ASP A 105 -5.65 7.61 -0.02
C ASP A 105 -4.85 6.36 -0.38
N ILE A 106 -4.51 5.54 0.61
CA ILE A 106 -3.69 4.33 0.42
C ILE A 106 -4.33 3.33 -0.56
N PHE A 107 -5.67 3.30 -0.65
CA PHE A 107 -6.38 2.42 -1.59
C PHE A 107 -6.72 3.09 -2.92
N GLY A 108 -6.34 4.36 -3.14
CA GLY A 108 -6.53 4.99 -4.45
C GLY A 108 -5.82 4.19 -5.55
N ALA A 109 -6.40 4.14 -6.75
CA ALA A 109 -5.89 3.32 -7.84
C ALA A 109 -4.47 3.73 -8.27
N ALA A 110 -3.66 2.74 -8.66
CA ALA A 110 -2.34 2.95 -9.25
C ALA A 110 -2.15 2.03 -10.46
N THR A 111 -1.34 2.46 -11.43
CA THR A 111 -1.02 1.65 -12.62
C THR A 111 0.08 0.63 -12.30
N ILE A 112 0.25 -0.37 -13.18
CA ILE A 112 1.26 -1.42 -13.01
C ILE A 112 2.69 -0.84 -12.98
N GLU A 113 2.94 0.23 -13.73
CA GLU A 113 4.24 0.90 -13.82
C GLU A 113 4.58 1.68 -12.55
N GLN A 114 3.56 2.06 -11.77
CA GLN A 114 3.71 2.85 -10.55
C GLN A 114 3.96 1.98 -9.33
N VAL A 115 3.48 0.73 -9.32
CA VAL A 115 3.56 -0.17 -8.15
C VAL A 115 4.84 -0.99 -8.13
N CYS A 116 5.19 -1.49 -6.95
CA CYS A 116 6.39 -2.28 -6.73
C CYS A 116 6.23 -3.20 -5.52
N THR A 117 7.24 -4.05 -5.29
CA THR A 117 7.30 -4.90 -4.10
C THR A 117 7.47 -4.06 -2.82
N VAL A 118 7.14 -4.64 -1.66
CA VAL A 118 7.35 -4.00 -0.36
C VAL A 118 8.83 -3.66 -0.14
N ALA A 119 9.75 -4.54 -0.56
CA ALA A 119 11.19 -4.31 -0.44
C ALA A 119 11.65 -3.13 -1.32
N GLU A 120 11.20 -3.05 -2.58
CA GLU A 120 11.53 -1.94 -3.48
C GLU A 120 10.94 -0.60 -3.02
N GLN A 121 9.72 -0.61 -2.48
CA GLN A 121 9.10 0.59 -1.92
C GLN A 121 9.94 1.12 -0.75
N ARG A 122 10.39 0.24 0.15
CA ARG A 122 11.27 0.62 1.26
C ARG A 122 12.60 1.17 0.76
N ALA A 123 13.25 0.50 -0.20
CA ALA A 123 14.50 0.99 -0.77
C ALA A 123 14.35 2.36 -1.44
N SER A 124 13.21 2.60 -2.11
CA SER A 124 12.88 3.88 -2.74
C SER A 124 12.66 4.99 -1.71
N TYR A 125 11.99 4.67 -0.60
CA TYR A 125 11.84 5.59 0.53
C TYR A 125 13.19 5.96 1.15
N ASP A 126 14.04 4.98 1.42
CA ASP A 126 15.37 5.23 1.97
C ASP A 126 16.24 6.09 1.03
N ALA A 127 16.10 5.89 -0.29
CA ALA A 127 16.74 6.73 -1.30
C ALA A 127 16.18 8.16 -1.31
N TRP A 128 14.86 8.31 -1.16
CA TRP A 128 14.23 9.63 -1.05
C TRP A 128 14.72 10.38 0.20
N ILE A 129 14.80 9.72 1.36
CA ILE A 129 15.34 10.33 2.59
C ILE A 129 16.75 10.88 2.36
N ARG A 130 17.64 10.09 1.74
CA ARG A 130 19.00 10.55 1.39
C ARG A 130 19.03 11.72 0.41
N SER A 131 17.98 11.90 -0.39
CA SER A 131 17.90 13.00 -1.36
C SER A 131 17.53 14.35 -0.74
N LEU A 132 17.09 14.38 0.52
CA LEU A 132 16.62 15.61 1.18
C LEU A 132 17.72 16.50 1.75
N GLY A 133 18.99 16.05 1.71
CA GLY A 133 20.13 16.77 2.25
C GLY A 133 20.49 16.30 3.65
#